data_AF-A0A7V5AAM0-F1
#
_entry.id   AF-A0A7V5AAM0-F1
#
_cell.length_a   1.000
_cell.length_b   1.000
_cell.length_c   1.000
_cell.angle_alpha   90.00
_cell.angle_beta   90.00
_cell.angle_gamma   90.00
#
_symmetry.space_group_name_H-M   'P 1'
#
loop_
_entity.id
_entity.type
_entity.pdbx_description
1 polymer ?
#
loop_
_entity_poly.entity_id
_entity_poly.type
_entity_poly.pdbx_seq_one_letter_code
_entity_poly.pdbx_strand_id
1 'polypeptide(L)' 'MIRPLFWEEGHLVLLDQTRLPWEERWLRLRSWEEVAEAIRALRGRGAPASGLAAAHASVL' A
#
# COMPACT_ATOMS: atom_id res chain seq x y z
N MET A 1 -0.91 16.23 -6.99
CA MET A 1 -1.07 15.47 -5.74
C MET A 1 -0.67 14.03 -6.01
N ILE A 2 0.40 13.53 -5.39
CA ILE A 2 0.81 12.12 -5.54
C ILE A 2 -0.19 11.27 -4.78
N ARG A 3 -0.76 10.24 -5.42
CA ARG A 3 -1.63 9.25 -4.78
C ARG A 3 -0.77 8.03 -4.44
N PRO A 4 -0.30 7.87 -3.19
CA PRO A 4 0.63 6.79 -2.84
C PRO A 4 -0.05 5.42 -2.77
N LEU A 5 -1.39 5.36 -2.87
CA LEU A 5 -2.20 4.15 -2.79
C LEU A 5 -3.45 4.31 -3.66
N PHE A 6 -3.76 3.29 -4.47
CA PHE A 6 -4.98 3.22 -5.28
C PHE A 6 -5.38 1.75 -5.57
N TRP A 7 -6.62 1.55 -6.01
CA TRP A 7 -7.12 0.24 -6.45
C TRP A 7 -7.12 0.17 -7.99
N GLU A 8 -6.59 -0.91 -8.55
CA GLU A 8 -6.49 -1.15 -9.98
C GLU A 8 -6.64 -2.65 -10.26
N GLU A 9 -7.56 -3.03 -11.15
CA GLU A 9 -7.71 -4.42 -11.60
C GLU A 9 -7.81 -5.47 -10.48
N GLY A 10 -8.49 -5.15 -9.38
CA GLY A 10 -8.59 -6.08 -8.26
C GLY A 10 -7.30 -6.18 -7.40
N HIS A 11 -6.40 -5.20 -7.48
CA HIS A 11 -5.16 -5.12 -6.71
C HIS A 11 -4.93 -3.75 -6.08
N LEU A 12 -4.36 -3.75 -4.87
CA LEU A 12 -4.02 -2.55 -4.12
C LEU A 12 -2.63 -2.19 -4.57
N VAL A 13 -2.55 -1.07 -5.26
CA VAL A 13 -1.30 -0.55 -5.79
C VAL A 13 -0.78 0.46 -4.79
N LEU A 14 0.38 0.17 -4.21
CA LEU A 14 1.00 0.94 -3.13
C LEU A 14 2.42 1.32 -3.52
N LEU A 15 2.76 2.60 -3.35
CA LEU A 15 4.12 3.09 -3.56
C LEU A 15 5.03 2.68 -2.38
N ASP A 16 6.12 1.97 -2.68
CA ASP A 16 7.14 1.61 -1.70
C ASP A 16 8.01 2.84 -1.38
N GLN A 17 7.60 3.56 -0.34
CA GLN A 17 8.31 4.75 0.13
C GLN A 17 9.67 4.43 0.76
N THR A 18 10.00 3.17 1.06
CA THR A 18 11.33 2.82 1.61
C THR A 18 12.44 2.98 0.58
N ARG A 19 12.08 2.94 -0.71
CA ARG A 19 12.99 3.02 -1.85
C ARG A 19 13.21 4.44 -2.35
N LEU A 20 12.33 5.37 -1.97
CA LEU A 20 12.46 6.77 -2.35
C LEU A 20 13.61 7.48 -1.60
N PRO A 21 14.25 8.48 -2.23
CA PRO A 21 14.01 8.99 -3.59
C PRO A 21 14.73 8.20 -4.69
N TRP A 22 15.41 7.10 -4.34
CA TRP A 22 16.34 6.41 -5.23
C TRP A 22 15.64 5.55 -6.29
N GLU A 23 14.49 4.96 -5.95
CA GLU A 23 13.75 4.07 -6.83
C GLU A 23 12.24 4.22 -6.58
N GLU A 24 11.50 4.42 -7.67
CA GLU A 24 10.05 4.39 -7.67
C GLU A 24 9.57 2.96 -7.93
N ARG A 25 9.09 2.29 -6.87
CA ARG A 25 8.60 0.92 -6.94
C ARG A 25 7.16 0.83 -6.46
N TRP A 26 6.31 0.19 -7.26
CA TRP A 26 4.91 -0.04 -6.95
C TRP A 26 4.66 -1.50 -6.59
N LEU A 27 4.00 -1.73 -5.46
CA LEU A 27 3.59 -3.04 -4.98
C LEU A 27 2.14 -3.29 -5.39
N ARG A 28 1.84 -4.44 -6.00
CA ARG A 28 0.48 -4.90 -6.29
C ARG A 28 0.10 -5.97 -5.28
N LEU A 29 -0.88 -5.67 -4.44
CA LEU A 29 -1.29 -6.52 -3.32
C LEU A 29 -2.71 -7.02 -3.58
N ARG A 30 -2.92 -8.32 -3.47
CA ARG A 30 -4.14 -9.03 -3.90
C ARG A 30 -4.87 -9.68 -2.73
N SER A 31 -4.25 -9.75 -1.56
CA SER A 31 -4.86 -10.28 -0.34
C SER A 31 -4.67 -9.34 0.83
N TRP A 32 -5.54 -9.45 1.83
CA TRP A 32 -5.44 -8.63 3.05
C TRP A 32 -4.15 -8.93 3.83
N GLU A 33 -3.61 -10.15 3.75
CA GLU A 33 -2.33 -10.53 4.33
C GLU A 33 -1.17 -9.77 3.68
N GLU A 34 -1.12 -9.74 2.34
CA GLU A 34 -0.10 -8.99 1.58
C GLU A 34 -0.15 -7.50 1.91
N VAL A 35 -1.36 -6.95 2.07
CA VAL A 35 -1.59 -5.57 2.52
C VAL A 35 -1.07 -5.33 3.94
N ALA A 36 -1.37 -6.23 4.87
CA ALA A 36 -0.94 -6.11 6.26
C ALA A 36 0.59 -6.19 6.39
N GLU A 37 1.25 -7.07 5.63
CA GLU A 37 2.70 -7.18 5.57
C GLU A 37 3.34 -5.91 5.00
N ALA A 38 2.84 -5.41 3.86
CA ALA A 38 3.35 -4.19 3.24
C ALA A 38 3.25 -2.98 4.19
N ILE A 39 2.12 -2.82 4.90
CA ILE A 39 1.93 -1.73 5.86
C ILE A 39 2.87 -1.87 7.06
N ARG A 40 3.09 -3.09 7.57
CA ARG A 40 4.07 -3.34 8.65
C ARG A 40 5.48 -2.94 8.21
N ALA A 41 5.88 -3.28 6.99
CA ALA A 41 7.17 -2.91 6.43
C ALA A 41 7.32 -1.38 6.25
N LEU A 42 6.22 -0.69 5.92
CA LEU A 42 6.21 0.75 5.65
C LEU A 42 5.99 1.64 6.88
N ARG A 43 5.67 1.09 8.06
CA ARG A 43 5.39 1.84 9.31
C ARG A 43 6.48 2.84 9.71
N GLY A 44 7.73 2.61 9.33
CA GLY A 44 8.87 3.46 9.71
C GLY A 44 8.98 4.81 9.00
N ARG A 45 8.22 5.05 7.92
CA ARG A 45 8.33 6.29 7.11
C ARG A 45 6.99 6.97 6.77
N GLY A 46 5.95 6.78 7.60
CA GLY A 46 4.69 7.52 7.45
C GLY A 46 3.65 6.85 6.55
N ALA A 47 3.63 5.51 6.50
CA ALA A 47 2.54 4.77 5.87
C ALA A 47 1.18 5.26 6.42
N PRO A 48 0.25 5.73 5.56
CA PRO A 48 -1.04 6.21 6.02
C PRO A 48 -1.85 5.04 6.56
N ALA A 49 -2.08 5.02 7.88
CA ALA A 49 -2.91 4.02 8.56
C ALA A 49 -4.35 3.98 8.01
N SER A 50 -4.81 5.03 7.32
CA SER A 50 -6.13 5.11 6.68
C SER A 50 -6.32 4.18 5.48
N GLY A 51 -5.24 3.77 4.79
CA GLY A 51 -5.33 2.77 3.71
C GLY A 51 -5.71 1.37 4.20
N LEU A 52 -5.43 1.08 5.48
CA LEU A 52 -5.75 -0.18 6.16
C LEU A 52 -7.27 -0.41 6.24
N ALA A 53 -8.06 0.65 6.42
CA ALA A 53 -9.52 0.57 6.48
C ALA A 53 -10.14 0.34 5.08
N ALA A 54 -9.59 0.95 4.04
CA ALA A 54 -10.09 0.79 2.67
C ALA A 54 -9.83 -0.61 2.09
N ALA A 55 -8.66 -1.19 2.39
CA ALA A 55 -8.34 -2.56 1.98
C ALA A 55 -9.16 -3.61 2.73
N HIS A 56 -9.41 -3.42 4.04
CA HIS A 56 -10.32 -4.28 4.80
C HIS A 56 -11.77 -4.21 4.29
N ALA A 57 -12.24 -3.03 3.86
CA ALA A 57 -13.62 -2.83 3.39
C ALA A 57 -13.91 -3.44 2.01
N SER A 58 -12.89 -3.77 1.21
CA SER A 58 -13.09 -4.34 -0.14
C SER A 58 -13.00 -5.87 -0.18
N VAL A 59 -12.67 -6.51 0.96
CA VAL A 59 -12.58 -7.97 1.12
C VAL A 59 -13.80 -8.54 1.88
N LEU A 60 -14.81 -7.70 2.18
CA LEU A 60 -16.09 -8.10 2.76
C LEU A 60 -17.25 -7.86 1.78
#